data_AF-A0AAP8MGA0-F1
#
_entry.id   AF-A0AAP8MGA0-F1
#
_cell.length_a   1.000
_cell.length_b   1.000
_cell.length_c   1.000
_cell.angle_alpha   90.00
_cell.angle_beta   90.00
_cell.angle_gamma   90.00
#
_symmetry.space_group_name_H-M   'P 1'
#
loop_
_entity.id
_entity.type
_entity.pdbx_description
1 polymer ?
#
loop_
_entity_poly.entity_id
_entity_poly.type
_entity_poly.pdbx_seq_one_letter_code
_entity_poly.pdbx_strand_id
1 'polypeptide(L)' 'MQTTRFNPSELCSRKLWQIVNSEQAGPLDSADLQRAISELAARRHYLTELAEMGKLGDSSHQL' A
#
# COMPACT_ATOMS: atom_id res chain seq x y z
N MET A 1 -8.06 10.87 -24.18
CA MET A 1 -7.31 9.79 -23.52
C MET A 1 -6.93 10.27 -22.13
N GLN A 2 -7.77 10.03 -21.13
CA GLN A 2 -7.52 10.50 -19.77
C GLN A 2 -6.46 9.57 -19.16
N THR A 3 -5.20 10.00 -19.21
CA THR A 3 -4.11 9.33 -18.49
C THR A 3 -4.38 9.56 -17.01
N THR A 4 -5.14 8.65 -16.40
CA THR A 4 -5.27 8.55 -14.95
C THR A 4 -3.87 8.32 -14.40
N ARG A 5 -3.21 9.41 -14.01
CA ARG A 5 -1.85 9.40 -13.48
C ARG A 5 -1.87 8.51 -12.25
N PHE A 6 -1.08 7.43 -12.26
CA PHE A 6 -1.03 6.51 -11.14
C PHE A 6 -0.65 7.26 -9.86
N ASN A 7 -1.56 7.26 -8.88
CA ASN A 7 -1.37 7.90 -7.58
C ASN A 7 -1.52 6.85 -6.46
N PRO A 8 -0.41 6.33 -5.90
CA PRO A 8 -0.44 5.33 -4.84
C PRO A 8 -1.24 5.77 -3.61
N SER A 9 -1.18 7.07 -3.28
CA SER A 9 -1.79 7.62 -2.07
C SER A 9 -3.32 7.60 -2.12
N GLU A 10 -3.92 7.52 -3.31
CA GLU A 10 -5.37 7.36 -3.51
C GLU A 10 -5.84 5.90 -3.40
N LEU A 11 -4.91 4.94 -3.40
CA LEU A 11 -5.23 3.52 -3.33
C LEU A 11 -5.21 3.03 -1.89
N CYS A 12 -6.07 2.07 -1.54
CA CYS A 12 -6.03 1.40 -0.23
C CYS A 12 -4.84 0.41 -0.15
N SER A 13 -4.40 0.08 1.07
CA SER A 13 -3.23 -0.80 1.29
C SER A 13 -3.39 -2.17 0.64
N ARG A 14 -4.62 -2.72 0.63
CA ARG A 14 -4.93 -3.96 -0.07
C ARG A 14 -4.71 -3.87 -1.58
N LYS A 15 -5.11 -2.76 -2.20
CA LYS A 15 -4.97 -2.56 -3.65
C LYS A 15 -3.51 -2.29 -4.03
N LEU A 16 -2.77 -1.55 -3.20
CA LEU A 16 -1.31 -1.42 -3.33
C LEU A 16 -0.61 -2.77 -3.25
N TRP A 17 -1.01 -3.63 -2.30
CA TRP A 17 -0.46 -4.98 -2.20
C TRP A 17 -0.75 -5.83 -3.43
N GLN A 18 -1.98 -5.78 -3.95
CA GLN A 18 -2.33 -6.46 -5.20
C GLN A 18 -1.47 -5.97 -6.37
N ILE A 19 -1.16 -4.68 -6.46
CA ILE A 19 -0.33 -4.13 -7.54
C ILE A 19 1.13 -4.58 -7.40
N VAL A 20 1.67 -4.54 -6.18
CA VAL A 20 3.07 -4.95 -5.91
C VAL A 20 3.25 -6.46 -6.10
N ASN A 21 2.24 -7.26 -5.75
CA ASN A 21 2.33 -8.72 -5.69
C ASN A 21 1.70 -9.44 -6.89
N SER A 22 1.03 -8.73 -7.80
CA SER A 22 0.53 -9.33 -9.03
C SER A 22 1.61 -9.29 -10.10
N GLU A 23 2.00 -10.45 -10.62
CA GLU A 23 2.80 -10.56 -11.86
C GLU A 23 2.09 -9.94 -13.08
N GLN A 24 0.77 -9.69 -12.95
CA GLN A 24 -0.08 -9.00 -13.92
C GLN A 24 -0.45 -7.57 -13.50
N ALA A 25 0.42 -6.89 -12.75
CA ALA A 25 0.47 -5.43 -12.85
C ALA A 25 0.43 -5.11 -14.36
N GLY A 26 -0.53 -4.32 -14.82
CA GLY A 26 -0.61 -3.92 -16.23
C GLY A 26 0.66 -3.18 -16.67
N PRO A 27 0.62 -2.32 -17.70
CA PRO A 27 1.78 -1.54 -18.10
C PRO A 27 2.09 -0.41 -17.08
N LEU A 28 2.25 -0.76 -15.79
CA LEU A 28 2.88 0.09 -14.80
C LEU A 28 4.36 0.10 -15.13
N ASP A 29 4.89 1.29 -15.36
CA ASP A 29 6.31 1.44 -15.48
C ASP A 29 6.99 1.17 -14.12
N SER A 30 8.30 0.95 -14.17
CA SER A 30 9.08 0.67 -12.96
C SER A 30 9.01 1.79 -11.92
N ALA A 31 8.75 3.04 -12.34
CA ALA A 31 8.65 4.17 -11.44
C ALA A 31 7.33 4.12 -10.65
N ASP A 32 6.22 3.82 -11.31
CA ASP A 32 4.92 3.64 -10.68
C ASP A 32 4.91 2.44 -9.73
N LEU A 33 5.54 1.32 -10.12
CA LEU A 33 5.73 0.19 -9.19
C LEU A 33 6.54 0.60 -7.94
N GLN A 34 7.63 1.35 -8.13
CA GLN A 34 8.44 1.84 -7.01
C GLN A 34 7.66 2.79 -6.09
N ARG A 35 6.80 3.63 -6.66
CA ARG A 35 5.91 4.53 -5.91
C ARG A 35 4.87 3.74 -5.12
N ALA A 36 4.32 2.66 -5.68
CA ALA A 36 3.41 1.76 -4.97
C ALA A 36 4.08 1.07 -3.77
N ILE A 37 5.30 0.56 -3.96
CA ILE A 37 6.11 -0.07 -2.90
C ILE A 37 6.41 0.93 -1.78
N SER A 38 6.84 2.15 -2.14
CA SER A 38 7.19 3.20 -1.18
C SER A 38 5.99 3.60 -0.31
N GLU A 39 4.83 3.82 -0.92
CA GLU A 39 3.59 4.15 -0.20
C GLU A 39 3.16 3.01 0.74
N LEU A 40 3.23 1.76 0.27
CA LEU A 40 2.88 0.61 1.10
C LEU A 40 3.83 0.45 2.30
N ALA A 41 5.13 0.66 2.09
CA ALA A 41 6.14 0.60 3.15
C ALA A 41 5.90 1.68 4.21
N ALA A 42 5.59 2.91 3.79
CA ALA A 42 5.25 4.01 4.70
C ALA A 42 4.02 3.68 5.57
N ARG A 43 2.97 3.11 4.97
CA ARG A 43 1.77 2.69 5.72
C ARG A 43 2.06 1.60 6.72
N ARG A 44 2.89 0.62 6.36
CA ARG A 44 3.31 -0.43 7.30
C ARG A 44 4.12 0.15 8.45
N HIS A 45 5.00 1.11 8.17
CA HIS A 45 5.77 1.81 9.20
C HIS A 45 4.86 2.53 10.20
N TYR A 46 3.88 3.31 9.73
CA TYR A 46 2.93 3.98 10.63
C TYR A 46 2.08 3.00 11.43
N LEU A 47 1.70 1.85 10.87
CA LEU A 47 1.00 0.81 11.63
C LEU A 47 1.88 0.22 12.73
N THR A 48 3.18 0.03 12.47
CA THR A 48 4.16 -0.40 13.49
C THR A 48 4.29 0.64 14.58
N GLU A 49 4.48 1.92 14.26
CA GLU A 49 4.59 3.00 15.26
C GLU A 49 3.31 3.11 16.11
N LEU A 50 2.13 2.99 15.48
CA LEU A 50 0.85 2.99 16.19
C LEU A 50 0.71 1.79 17.12
N ALA A 51 1.24 0.62 16.74
CA ALA A 51 1.27 -0.55 17.60
C ALA A 51 2.23 -0.37 18.79
N GLU A 52 3.43 0.17 18.56
CA GLU A 52 4.42 0.47 19.60
C GLU A 52 3.89 1.49 20.62
N MET A 53 3.11 2.47 20.16
CA MET A 53 2.44 3.45 21.03
C MET A 53 1.19 2.89 21.75
N GLY A 54 0.83 1.63 21.54
CA GLY A 54 -0.38 1.02 22.09
C GLY A 54 -1.68 1.65 21.57
N LYS A 55 -1.63 2.31 20.41
CA LYS A 55 -2.78 2.99 19.77
C LYS A 55 -3.48 2.11 18.77
N LEU A 56 -2.80 1.09 18.24
CA LEU A 56 -3.43 0.00 17.51
C LEU A 56 -4.06 -0.93 18.57
N GLY A 57 -5.33 -0.68 18.91
CA GLY A 57 -6.08 -1.56 19.80
C GLY A 57 -6.02 -2.98 19.26
N ASP A 58 -5.80 -3.94 20.16
CA ASP A 58 -5.62 -5.37 19.89
C ASP A 58 -6.71 -5.90 18.95
N SER A 59 -6.49 -5.77 17.65
CA SER A 59 -7.39 -6.24 16.61
C SER A 59 -7.02 -7.68 16.25
N SER A 60 -6.53 -8.44 17.24
CA SER A 60 -6.43 -9.90 17.20
C SER A 60 -7.77 -10.55 17.57
N HIS A 61 -8.87 -10.00 17.07
CA HIS A 61 -10.18 -10.63 17.12
C HIS A 61 -10.78 -10.60 15.72
N GLN A 62 -10.55 -11.68 14.97
CA GLN A 62 -11.61 -12.53 14.40
C GLN A 62 -10.98 -13.42 13.32
N LEU A 63 -10.58 -14.63 13.76
CA LEU A 63 -10.50 -15.83 12.93
C LEU A 63 -11.91 -16.20 12.43
#